data_AF-A0A9D6Q1P9-F1
#
_entry.id   AF-A0A9D6Q1P9-F1
#
_cell.length_a   1.000
_cell.length_b   1.000
_cell.length_c   1.000
_cell.angle_alpha   90.00
_cell.angle_beta   90.00
_cell.angle_gamma   90.00
#
_symmetry.space_group_name_H-M   'P 1'
#
loop_
_entity.id
_entity.type
_entity.pdbx_description
1 polymer ?
#
loop_
_entity_poly.entity_id
_entity_poly.type
_entity_poly.pdbx_seq_one_letter_code
_entity_poly.pdbx_strand_id
1 'polypeptide(L)'
;MAKRGLSSEDARKVRQQGHDDAFEFALLIGLDSDYQNDIVAKKDVIDPSGDAHSVKSGAKKWQLFLYGINRFREDDFFQTMNGIGQLLVECIEAFPKDFNDYQKNKIEAKEKCRIPMRKLAELLQEKRRVRSFINKAMFNGGEVNYLTVRHNNIYHIFLNKDVVNVFADAVEVTNSKAITKSQTPEQKVIFKYKGNNLAELEMRNDSPIHYRQIRFNMLKPRMMDLLFDKIPQTKKFNESVFVYGNASKKFGNWKKEQ
;
A
#
# COMPACT_ATOMS: atom_id res chain seq x y z
N MET A 1 10.33 0.43 27.19
CA MET A 1 10.29 0.29 25.71
C MET A 1 9.49 1.45 25.14
N ALA A 2 10.10 2.32 24.33
CA ALA A 2 9.36 3.39 23.66
C ALA A 2 8.29 2.79 22.72
N LYS A 3 7.02 3.19 22.87
CA LYS A 3 5.94 2.79 21.96
C LYS A 3 6.30 3.29 20.56
N ARG A 4 6.64 2.36 19.66
CA ARG A 4 6.94 2.65 18.23
C ARG A 4 5.67 2.85 17.39
N GLY A 5 4.49 2.72 17.99
CA GLY A 5 3.18 2.93 17.37
C GLY A 5 2.47 4.15 17.95
N LEU A 6 1.55 4.73 17.18
CA LEU A 6 0.64 5.77 17.65
C LEU A 6 -0.18 5.29 18.85
N SER A 7 -0.61 6.20 19.70
CA SER A 7 -1.65 5.89 20.68
C SER A 7 -2.96 5.54 19.96
N SER A 8 -3.88 4.86 20.63
CA SER A 8 -5.21 4.54 20.06
C SER A 8 -5.97 5.80 19.64
N GLU A 9 -5.79 6.89 20.38
CA GLU A 9 -6.40 8.19 20.11
C GLU A 9 -5.78 8.86 18.88
N ASP A 10 -4.44 8.91 18.79
CA ASP A 10 -3.76 9.48 17.61
C ASP A 10 -4.06 8.66 16.35
N ALA A 11 -4.14 7.34 16.47
CA ALA A 11 -4.55 6.47 15.37
C ALA A 11 -6.00 6.76 14.93
N ARG A 12 -6.90 7.08 15.87
CA ARG A 12 -8.27 7.51 15.56
C ARG A 12 -8.29 8.87 14.85
N LYS A 13 -7.51 9.85 15.31
CA LYS A 13 -7.38 11.16 14.67
C LYS A 13 -6.88 11.04 13.23
N VAL A 14 -5.86 10.22 12.99
CA VAL A 14 -5.35 9.97 11.63
C VAL A 14 -6.41 9.31 10.74
N ARG A 15 -7.20 8.36 11.27
CA ARG A 15 -8.31 7.75 10.51
C ARG A 15 -9.39 8.77 10.18
N GLN A 16 -9.80 9.57 11.17
CA GLN A 16 -10.82 10.61 10.96
C GLN A 16 -10.38 11.59 9.87
N GLN A 17 -9.15 12.08 9.94
CA GLN A 17 -8.60 12.96 8.89
C GLN A 17 -8.65 12.30 7.50
N GLY A 18 -8.39 10.99 7.42
CA GLY A 18 -8.51 10.26 6.15
C GLY A 18 -9.92 10.27 5.58
N HIS A 19 -10.94 10.15 6.42
CA HIS A 19 -12.34 10.28 6.03
C HIS A 19 -12.68 11.71 5.62
N ASP A 20 -12.26 12.69 6.42
CA ASP A 20 -12.50 14.11 6.14
C ASP A 20 -11.86 14.52 4.79
N ASP A 21 -10.67 14.01 4.47
CA ASP A 21 -10.00 14.23 3.19
C ASP A 21 -10.74 13.55 2.01
N ALA A 22 -11.31 12.36 2.22
CA ALA A 22 -12.10 11.68 1.20
C ALA A 22 -13.41 12.43 0.92
N PHE A 23 -14.08 12.90 1.97
CA PHE A 23 -15.28 13.72 1.87
C PHE A 23 -15.00 15.06 1.19
N GLU A 24 -13.94 15.77 1.57
CA GLU A 24 -13.51 17.01 0.89
C GLU A 24 -13.25 16.76 -0.60
N PHE A 25 -12.58 15.65 -0.94
CA PHE A 25 -12.38 15.27 -2.34
C PHE A 25 -13.70 15.03 -3.08
N ALA A 26 -14.66 14.33 -2.46
CA ALA A 26 -15.98 14.08 -3.03
C ALA A 26 -16.73 15.39 -3.36
N LEU A 27 -16.73 16.35 -2.43
CA LEU A 27 -17.30 17.67 -2.64
C LEU A 27 -16.63 18.41 -3.81
N LEU A 28 -15.29 18.37 -3.90
CA LEU A 28 -14.51 19.02 -4.96
C LEU A 28 -14.80 18.46 -6.36
N ILE A 29 -15.32 17.24 -6.46
CA ILE A 29 -15.71 16.60 -7.72
C ILE A 29 -17.22 16.66 -7.98
N GLY A 30 -17.98 17.39 -7.15
CA GLY A 30 -19.40 17.65 -7.35
C GLY A 30 -20.32 16.56 -6.82
N LEU A 31 -19.88 15.76 -5.85
CA LEU A 31 -20.72 14.82 -5.11
C LEU A 31 -21.19 15.43 -3.79
N ASP A 32 -22.31 14.95 -3.26
CA ASP A 32 -22.84 15.39 -1.96
C ASP A 32 -22.27 14.58 -0.77
N SER A 33 -21.67 13.41 -1.05
CA SER A 33 -21.04 12.56 -0.05
C SER A 33 -19.90 11.72 -0.61
N ASP A 34 -19.04 11.22 0.27
CA ASP A 34 -18.10 10.14 -0.03
C ASP A 34 -18.81 8.77 -0.05
N TYR A 35 -18.08 7.72 -0.42
CA TYR A 35 -18.64 6.38 -0.56
C TYR A 35 -18.88 5.75 0.82
N GLN A 36 -20.14 5.44 1.15
CA GLN A 36 -20.52 4.95 2.48
C GLN A 36 -20.51 3.42 2.65
N ASN A 37 -20.13 2.64 1.62
CA ASN A 37 -20.27 1.18 1.67
C ASN A 37 -18.94 0.43 1.88
N ASP A 38 -19.00 -0.57 2.77
CA ASP A 38 -17.93 -1.50 3.15
C ASP A 38 -16.64 -0.88 3.75
N ILE A 39 -16.55 -0.92 5.08
CA ILE A 39 -15.39 -0.49 5.89
C ILE A 39 -14.09 -1.21 5.48
N VAL A 40 -14.19 -2.37 4.82
CA VAL A 40 -13.05 -3.20 4.40
C VAL A 40 -12.63 -2.91 2.94
N ALA A 41 -13.47 -2.22 2.16
CA ALA A 41 -13.16 -1.88 0.79
C ALA A 41 -12.06 -0.81 0.70
N LYS A 42 -11.28 -0.83 -0.38
CA LYS A 42 -10.28 0.23 -0.68
C LYS A 42 -10.87 1.40 -1.47
N LYS A 43 -12.18 1.40 -1.66
CA LYS A 43 -12.92 2.40 -2.42
C LYS A 43 -13.35 3.48 -1.43
N ASP A 44 -12.75 4.65 -1.55
CA ASP A 44 -13.01 5.77 -0.67
C ASP A 44 -14.04 6.73 -1.30
N VAL A 45 -14.01 6.91 -2.62
CA VAL A 45 -14.96 7.74 -3.39
C VAL A 45 -15.30 7.04 -4.71
N ILE A 46 -16.56 7.11 -5.14
CA ILE A 46 -17.02 6.68 -6.48
C ILE A 46 -17.40 7.94 -7.24
N ASP A 47 -16.76 8.20 -8.38
CA ASP A 47 -17.03 9.39 -9.17
C ASP A 47 -18.35 9.28 -9.97
N PRO A 48 -18.85 10.38 -10.58
CA PRO A 48 -20.08 10.35 -11.37
C PRO A 48 -20.09 9.37 -12.57
N SER A 49 -18.93 8.87 -13.02
CA SER A 49 -18.83 7.81 -14.03
C SER A 49 -18.86 6.39 -13.45
N GLY A 50 -18.96 6.26 -12.12
CA GLY A 50 -18.89 4.99 -11.41
C GLY A 50 -17.48 4.46 -11.20
N ASP A 51 -16.44 5.25 -11.52
CA ASP A 51 -15.05 4.85 -11.31
C ASP A 51 -14.67 5.02 -9.82
N ALA A 52 -13.96 4.02 -9.28
CA ALA A 52 -13.56 4.04 -7.87
C ALA A 52 -12.20 4.71 -7.65
N HIS A 53 -12.13 5.54 -6.61
CA HIS A 53 -10.92 6.19 -6.13
C HIS A 53 -10.50 5.60 -4.79
N SER A 54 -9.21 5.32 -4.63
CA SER A 54 -8.61 5.22 -3.30
C SER A 54 -7.93 6.54 -2.97
N VAL A 55 -8.47 7.22 -1.95
CA VAL A 55 -7.97 8.49 -1.45
C VAL A 55 -6.90 8.20 -0.39
N LYS A 56 -5.75 8.87 -0.52
CA LYS A 56 -4.61 8.72 0.38
C LYS A 56 -4.11 10.08 0.82
N SER A 57 -3.91 10.23 2.13
CA SER A 57 -3.43 11.45 2.74
C SER A 57 -2.36 11.19 3.81
N GLY A 58 -2.17 12.09 4.77
CA GLY A 58 -1.10 12.03 5.78
C GLY A 58 0.26 12.46 5.23
N ALA A 59 1.25 12.67 6.11
CA ALA A 59 2.53 13.28 5.71
C ALA A 59 3.67 12.27 5.46
N LYS A 60 3.68 11.13 6.17
CA LYS A 60 4.87 10.27 6.28
C LYS A 60 4.77 9.00 5.44
N LYS A 61 3.75 8.17 5.69
CA LYS A 61 3.63 6.84 5.10
C LYS A 61 2.18 6.39 5.02
N TRP A 62 1.91 5.47 4.09
CA TRP A 62 0.67 4.73 3.97
C TRP A 62 0.91 3.28 4.39
N GLN A 63 0.04 2.74 5.24
CA GLN A 63 -0.05 1.29 5.43
C GLN A 63 -1.05 0.77 4.40
N LEU A 64 -0.56 0.19 3.31
CA LEU A 64 -1.41 -0.29 2.23
C LEU A 64 -2.21 -1.52 2.64
N PHE A 65 -1.63 -2.37 3.50
CA PHE A 65 -2.36 -3.39 4.21
C PHE A 65 -1.62 -3.90 5.45
N LEU A 66 -2.38 -4.55 6.32
CA LEU A 66 -1.91 -5.40 7.41
C LEU A 66 -2.79 -6.65 7.43
N TYR A 67 -2.26 -7.77 6.95
CA TYR A 67 -3.04 -8.97 6.68
C TYR A 67 -2.54 -10.17 7.49
N GLY A 68 -3.48 -10.92 8.05
CA GLY A 68 -3.22 -12.23 8.65
C GLY A 68 -3.20 -13.35 7.61
N ILE A 69 -2.89 -14.56 8.08
CA ILE A 69 -2.70 -15.75 7.22
C ILE A 69 -3.91 -16.06 6.33
N ASN A 70 -5.14 -15.92 6.85
CA ASN A 70 -6.37 -16.23 6.12
C ASN A 70 -6.48 -15.40 4.84
N ARG A 71 -6.10 -14.11 4.89
CA ARG A 71 -6.18 -13.26 3.70
C ARG A 71 -5.27 -13.75 2.57
N PHE A 72 -4.17 -14.41 2.89
CA PHE A 72 -3.30 -14.98 1.86
C PHE A 72 -3.76 -16.34 1.40
N ARG A 73 -4.48 -17.12 2.23
CA ARG A 73 -5.02 -18.46 1.91
C ARG A 73 -6.34 -18.43 1.14
N GLU A 74 -7.21 -17.48 1.45
CA GLU A 74 -8.60 -17.45 0.98
C GLU A 74 -8.82 -16.45 -0.17
N ASP A 75 -7.93 -15.47 -0.35
CA ASP A 75 -8.04 -14.51 -1.45
C ASP A 75 -7.48 -15.12 -2.75
N ASP A 76 -8.37 -15.36 -3.71
CA ASP A 76 -8.04 -15.95 -5.02
C ASP A 76 -6.90 -15.21 -5.74
N PHE A 77 -6.83 -13.89 -5.60
CA PHE A 77 -5.78 -13.12 -6.26
C PHE A 77 -4.42 -13.48 -5.66
N PHE A 78 -4.29 -13.53 -4.33
CA PHE A 78 -3.02 -13.93 -3.70
C PHE A 78 -2.65 -15.40 -3.98
N GLN A 79 -3.64 -16.29 -4.03
CA GLN A 79 -3.44 -17.71 -4.37
C GLN A 79 -2.92 -17.89 -5.80
N THR A 80 -3.40 -17.08 -6.74
CA THR A 80 -3.01 -17.17 -8.16
C THR A 80 -1.73 -16.39 -8.51
N MET A 81 -1.15 -15.63 -7.58
CA MET A 81 0.12 -14.88 -7.80
C MET A 81 1.38 -15.78 -7.81
N ASN A 82 1.33 -16.92 -8.50
CA ASN A 82 2.45 -17.80 -8.84
C ASN A 82 3.53 -17.92 -7.73
N GLY A 83 3.11 -18.28 -6.51
CA GLY A 83 4.01 -18.50 -5.37
C GLY A 83 4.20 -17.32 -4.41
N ILE A 84 3.77 -16.09 -4.74
CA ILE A 84 3.86 -14.96 -3.79
C ILE A 84 2.99 -15.19 -2.56
N GLY A 85 1.72 -15.57 -2.74
CA GLY A 85 0.82 -15.86 -1.63
C GLY A 85 1.36 -16.98 -0.71
N GLN A 86 1.91 -18.03 -1.33
CA GLN A 86 2.53 -19.15 -0.61
C GLN A 86 3.73 -18.71 0.24
N LEU A 87 4.65 -17.91 -0.32
CA LEU A 87 5.80 -17.40 0.42
C LEU A 87 5.39 -16.44 1.55
N LEU A 88 4.30 -15.69 1.40
CA LEU A 88 3.75 -14.86 2.47
C LEU A 88 3.18 -15.70 3.62
N VAL A 89 2.53 -16.82 3.30
CA VAL A 89 2.09 -17.82 4.30
C VAL A 89 3.30 -18.43 5.01
N GLU A 90 4.33 -18.86 4.28
CA GLU A 90 5.57 -19.40 4.86
C GLU A 90 6.26 -18.38 5.78
N CYS A 91 6.28 -17.10 5.42
CA CYS A 91 6.78 -16.03 6.29
C CYS A 91 6.01 -15.98 7.62
N ILE A 92 4.69 -16.16 7.60
CA ILE A 92 3.85 -16.15 8.82
C ILE A 92 4.05 -17.41 9.66
N GLU A 93 4.26 -18.55 9.02
CA GLU A 93 4.45 -19.86 9.67
C GLU A 93 5.87 -20.04 10.23
N ALA A 94 6.84 -19.23 9.81
CA ALA A 94 8.15 -19.16 10.45
C ALA A 94 8.09 -18.70 11.93
N PHE A 95 6.97 -18.09 12.36
CA PHE A 95 6.74 -17.65 13.73
C PHE A 95 5.80 -18.61 14.47
N PRO A 96 6.06 -18.92 15.76
CA PRO A 96 5.21 -19.81 16.55
C PRO A 96 3.80 -19.25 16.67
N LYS A 97 2.79 -20.10 16.91
CA LYS A 97 1.40 -19.64 16.99
C LYS A 97 1.17 -18.69 18.16
N ASP A 98 1.85 -18.92 19.27
CA ASP A 98 1.73 -18.14 20.50
C ASP A 98 2.79 -17.02 20.60
N PHE A 99 2.35 -15.84 21.04
CA PHE A 99 3.23 -14.68 21.17
C PHE A 99 4.27 -14.83 22.27
N ASN A 100 3.95 -15.51 23.39
CA ASN A 100 4.88 -15.70 24.50
C ASN A 100 6.00 -16.66 24.10
N ASP A 101 5.69 -17.70 23.30
CA ASP A 101 6.72 -18.58 22.76
C ASP A 101 7.68 -17.84 21.82
N TYR A 102 7.16 -16.91 21.01
CA TYR A 102 8.02 -16.01 20.24
C TYR A 102 8.89 -15.12 21.12
N GLN A 103 8.38 -14.62 22.25
CA GLN A 103 9.20 -13.81 23.16
C GLN A 103 10.39 -14.59 23.73
N LYS A 104 10.24 -15.90 23.96
CA LYS A 104 11.30 -16.79 24.47
C LYS A 104 12.41 -17.01 23.44
N ASN A 105 12.07 -17.19 22.15
CA ASN A 105 13.06 -17.43 21.10
C ASN A 105 12.84 -16.61 19.82
N LYS A 106 13.06 -15.29 19.93
CA LYS A 106 12.89 -14.36 18.80
C LYS A 106 13.87 -14.62 17.65
N ILE A 107 15.10 -15.04 17.98
CA ILE A 107 16.17 -15.18 16.99
C ILE A 107 15.84 -16.34 16.05
N GLU A 108 15.45 -17.49 16.60
CA GLU A 108 15.11 -18.67 15.81
C GLU A 108 13.98 -18.39 14.80
N ALA A 109 12.88 -17.77 15.24
CA ALA A 109 11.76 -17.44 14.36
C ALA A 109 12.16 -16.46 13.23
N LYS A 110 13.00 -15.47 13.56
CA LYS A 110 13.50 -14.51 12.58
C LYS A 110 14.42 -15.18 11.56
N GLU A 111 15.31 -16.07 12.01
CA GLU A 111 16.20 -16.84 11.12
C GLU A 111 15.41 -17.75 10.17
N LYS A 112 14.38 -18.44 10.66
CA LYS A 112 13.44 -19.20 9.81
C LYS A 112 12.76 -18.31 8.77
N CYS A 113 12.32 -17.11 9.17
CA CYS A 113 11.63 -16.17 8.27
C CYS A 113 12.53 -15.62 7.15
N ARG A 114 13.86 -15.62 7.30
CA ARG A 114 14.78 -15.12 6.26
C ARG A 114 14.65 -15.90 4.96
N ILE A 115 14.43 -17.21 5.07
CA ILE A 115 14.38 -18.13 3.93
C ILE A 115 13.24 -17.75 2.97
N PRO A 116 11.96 -17.70 3.39
CA PRO A 116 10.89 -17.28 2.49
C PRO A 116 10.99 -15.80 2.11
N MET A 117 11.53 -14.92 2.97
CA MET A 117 11.67 -13.49 2.65
C MET A 117 12.70 -13.22 1.53
N ARG A 118 13.77 -14.02 1.44
CA ARG A 118 14.74 -13.97 0.33
C ARG A 118 14.10 -14.42 -0.97
N LYS A 119 13.46 -15.60 -0.96
CA LYS A 119 12.72 -16.13 -2.12
C LYS A 119 11.66 -15.14 -2.62
N LEU A 120 10.98 -14.47 -1.69
CA LEU A 120 9.97 -13.47 -2.02
C LEU A 120 10.59 -12.24 -2.71
N ALA A 121 11.73 -11.76 -2.24
CA ALA A 121 12.45 -10.67 -2.90
C ALA A 121 12.92 -11.07 -4.30
N GLU A 122 13.46 -12.30 -4.46
CA GLU A 122 13.88 -12.85 -5.75
C GLU A 122 12.72 -12.92 -6.75
N LEU A 123 11.56 -13.47 -6.35
CA LEU A 123 10.36 -13.46 -7.20
C LEU A 123 9.94 -12.04 -7.57
N LEU A 124 9.98 -11.11 -6.62
CA LEU A 124 9.58 -9.73 -6.86
C LEU A 124 10.63 -8.92 -7.63
N GLN A 125 11.73 -9.51 -8.11
CA GLN A 125 12.57 -8.86 -9.13
C GLN A 125 11.91 -8.87 -10.51
N GLU A 126 11.03 -9.84 -10.80
CA GLU A 126 10.30 -9.88 -12.07
C GLU A 126 9.24 -8.77 -12.13
N LYS A 127 9.38 -7.85 -13.08
CA LYS A 127 8.53 -6.67 -13.21
C LYS A 127 7.03 -7.01 -13.33
N ARG A 128 6.69 -8.09 -14.02
CA ARG A 128 5.30 -8.58 -14.13
C ARG A 128 4.71 -9.00 -12.78
N ARG A 129 5.53 -9.59 -11.91
CA ARG A 129 5.12 -9.99 -10.56
C ARG A 129 4.94 -8.77 -9.66
N VAL A 130 5.82 -7.77 -9.77
CA VAL A 130 5.64 -6.47 -9.08
C VAL A 130 4.33 -5.80 -9.51
N ARG A 131 4.03 -5.77 -10.82
CA ARG A 131 2.76 -5.22 -11.31
C ARG A 131 1.55 -5.89 -10.65
N SER A 132 1.54 -7.23 -10.67
CA SER A 132 0.44 -8.02 -10.09
C SER A 132 0.30 -7.78 -8.59
N PHE A 133 1.42 -7.78 -7.87
CA PHE A 133 1.47 -7.53 -6.44
C PHE A 133 0.94 -6.13 -6.09
N ILE A 134 1.42 -5.09 -6.77
CA ILE A 134 1.00 -3.70 -6.51
C ILE A 134 -0.45 -3.46 -6.92
N ASN A 135 -0.90 -4.06 -8.04
CA ASN A 135 -2.30 -3.98 -8.44
C ASN A 135 -3.24 -4.53 -7.34
N LYS A 136 -2.87 -5.66 -6.71
CA LYS A 136 -3.63 -6.17 -5.57
C LYS A 136 -3.45 -5.34 -4.30
N ALA A 137 -2.21 -5.03 -3.97
CA ALA A 137 -1.84 -4.36 -2.72
C ALA A 137 -2.39 -2.93 -2.62
N MET A 138 -2.49 -2.21 -3.73
CA MET A 138 -2.94 -0.82 -3.76
C MET A 138 -4.36 -0.67 -4.33
N PHE A 139 -4.73 -1.46 -5.35
CA PHE A 139 -5.97 -1.29 -6.12
C PHE A 139 -6.96 -2.46 -6.01
N ASN A 140 -6.75 -3.34 -5.03
CA ASN A 140 -7.52 -4.58 -4.81
C ASN A 140 -7.73 -5.43 -6.08
N GLY A 141 -6.74 -5.47 -6.97
CA GLY A 141 -6.80 -6.31 -8.17
C GLY A 141 -7.52 -5.66 -9.35
N GLY A 142 -7.75 -4.35 -9.31
CA GLY A 142 -8.39 -3.58 -10.38
C GLY A 142 -9.75 -3.01 -10.01
N GLU A 143 -10.27 -3.32 -8.82
CA GLU A 143 -11.52 -2.74 -8.32
C GLU A 143 -11.43 -1.24 -8.04
N VAL A 144 -10.21 -0.71 -7.90
CA VAL A 144 -9.95 0.73 -7.75
C VAL A 144 -9.32 1.25 -9.04
N ASN A 145 -9.96 2.24 -9.65
CA ASN A 145 -9.59 2.84 -10.93
C ASN A 145 -8.50 3.90 -10.76
N TYR A 146 -8.57 4.68 -9.68
CA TYR A 146 -7.67 5.80 -9.44
C TYR A 146 -6.99 5.75 -8.07
N LEU A 147 -5.73 6.18 -8.05
CA LEU A 147 -5.08 6.64 -6.84
C LEU A 147 -5.26 8.16 -6.77
N THR A 148 -5.98 8.64 -5.76
CA THR A 148 -6.10 10.07 -5.45
C THR A 148 -5.25 10.38 -4.22
N VAL A 149 -4.31 11.32 -4.34
CA VAL A 149 -3.44 11.69 -3.22
C VAL A 149 -3.60 13.15 -2.85
N ARG A 150 -3.94 13.45 -1.59
CA ARG A 150 -3.86 14.83 -1.06
C ARG A 150 -2.40 15.15 -0.75
N HIS A 151 -1.78 16.09 -1.45
CA HIS A 151 -0.40 16.54 -1.23
C HIS A 151 -0.31 18.06 -1.39
N ASN A 152 0.29 18.75 -0.43
CA ASN A 152 0.37 20.22 -0.38
C ASN A 152 -0.99 20.91 -0.62
N ASN A 153 -2.04 20.41 0.04
CA ASN A 153 -3.44 20.87 -0.09
C ASN A 153 -4.05 20.79 -1.50
N ILE A 154 -3.45 19.99 -2.39
CA ILE A 154 -3.97 19.69 -3.73
C ILE A 154 -4.23 18.18 -3.82
N TYR A 155 -5.31 17.80 -4.50
CA TYR A 155 -5.60 16.41 -4.84
C TYR A 155 -4.98 16.06 -6.19
N HIS A 156 -4.16 15.01 -6.21
CA HIS A 156 -3.48 14.51 -7.41
C HIS A 156 -4.05 13.16 -7.81
N ILE A 157 -4.60 13.07 -9.02
CA ILE A 157 -5.29 11.88 -9.52
C ILE A 157 -4.44 11.15 -10.54
N PHE A 158 -4.20 9.86 -10.29
CA PHE A 158 -3.43 8.97 -11.15
C PHE A 158 -4.25 7.73 -11.50
N LEU A 159 -4.20 7.30 -12.77
CA LEU A 159 -4.84 6.07 -13.21
C LEU A 159 -4.08 4.85 -12.65
N ASN A 160 -4.79 3.86 -12.14
CA ASN A 160 -4.20 2.66 -11.54
C ASN A 160 -3.14 2.00 -12.42
N LYS A 161 -3.41 1.87 -13.72
CA LYS A 161 -2.51 1.25 -14.71
C LYS A 161 -1.20 2.03 -14.85
N ASP A 162 -1.27 3.36 -14.84
CA ASP A 162 -0.08 4.20 -14.92
C ASP A 162 0.76 4.02 -13.65
N VAL A 163 0.14 4.07 -12.47
CA VAL A 163 0.81 3.87 -11.17
C VAL A 163 1.48 2.49 -11.11
N VAL A 164 0.75 1.43 -11.47
CA VAL A 164 1.25 0.04 -11.43
C VAL A 164 2.45 -0.14 -12.36
N ASN A 165 2.37 0.38 -13.58
CA ASN A 165 3.46 0.27 -14.56
C ASN A 165 4.69 1.05 -14.12
N VAL A 166 4.50 2.34 -13.79
CA VAL A 166 5.59 3.21 -13.32
C VAL A 166 6.28 2.64 -12.09
N PHE A 167 5.50 2.18 -11.11
CA PHE A 167 6.06 1.56 -9.92
C PHE A 167 6.90 0.34 -10.27
N ALA A 168 6.33 -0.61 -11.02
CA ALA A 168 7.02 -1.85 -11.34
C ALA A 168 8.31 -1.58 -12.11
N ASP A 169 8.27 -0.72 -13.12
CA ASP A 169 9.42 -0.43 -13.98
C ASP A 169 10.53 0.31 -13.23
N ALA A 170 10.18 1.24 -12.33
CA ALA A 170 11.14 2.09 -11.65
C ALA A 170 11.84 1.45 -10.44
N VAL A 171 11.22 0.46 -9.77
CA VAL A 171 11.75 -0.04 -8.50
C VAL A 171 12.80 -1.13 -8.66
N GLU A 172 13.79 -1.10 -7.77
CA GLU A 172 14.68 -2.21 -7.47
C GLU A 172 14.15 -2.94 -6.23
N VAL A 173 14.15 -4.27 -6.25
CA VAL A 173 13.67 -5.08 -5.11
C VAL A 173 14.84 -5.78 -4.44
N THR A 174 14.99 -5.53 -3.14
CA THR A 174 16.07 -6.10 -2.32
C THR A 174 15.55 -6.51 -0.95
N ASN A 175 16.32 -7.31 -0.21
CA ASN A 175 16.03 -7.54 1.20
C ASN A 175 16.67 -6.47 2.10
N SER A 176 16.10 -6.27 3.29
CA SER A 176 16.71 -5.44 4.34
C SER A 176 18.06 -5.99 4.79
N LYS A 177 19.04 -5.12 5.05
CA LYS A 177 20.32 -5.49 5.67
C LYS A 177 20.30 -5.23 7.18
N ALA A 178 21.05 -6.03 7.93
CA ALA A 178 21.33 -5.73 9.34
C ALA A 178 22.35 -4.58 9.41
N ILE A 179 22.04 -3.55 10.17
CA ILE A 179 22.94 -2.40 10.39
C ILE A 179 23.73 -2.57 11.69
N THR A 180 23.12 -3.22 12.69
CA THR A 180 23.76 -3.51 13.99
C THR A 180 23.78 -5.01 14.26
N LYS A 181 24.69 -5.46 15.14
CA LYS A 181 24.83 -6.89 15.52
C LYS A 181 23.55 -7.51 16.11
N SER A 182 22.66 -6.69 16.67
CA SER A 182 21.39 -7.13 17.27
C SER A 182 20.24 -7.27 16.26
N GLN A 183 20.47 -6.93 14.99
CA GLN A 183 19.47 -7.02 13.94
C GLN A 183 19.67 -8.27 13.11
N THR A 184 18.57 -8.93 12.79
CA THR A 184 18.54 -10.01 11.80
C THR A 184 18.35 -9.40 10.41
N PRO A 185 19.19 -9.73 9.41
CA PRO A 185 18.97 -9.28 8.04
C PRO A 185 17.78 -10.01 7.41
N GLU A 186 17.38 -9.56 6.22
CA GLU A 186 16.34 -10.18 5.38
C GLU A 186 15.01 -10.42 6.11
N GLN A 187 14.64 -9.51 7.00
CA GLN A 187 13.33 -9.52 7.66
C GLN A 187 12.28 -8.72 6.89
N LYS A 188 12.69 -8.04 5.82
CA LYS A 188 11.82 -7.27 4.94
C LYS A 188 12.20 -7.47 3.48
N VAL A 189 11.21 -7.36 2.60
CA VAL A 189 11.41 -7.02 1.19
C VAL A 189 11.25 -5.50 1.05
N ILE A 190 12.22 -4.87 0.39
CA ILE A 190 12.32 -3.43 0.22
C ILE A 190 12.25 -3.12 -1.27
N PHE A 191 11.30 -2.27 -1.64
CA PHE A 191 11.21 -1.67 -2.96
C PHE A 191 11.94 -0.33 -2.91
N LYS A 192 12.95 -0.13 -3.74
CA LYS A 192 13.76 1.10 -3.78
C LYS A 192 13.53 1.87 -5.06
N TYR A 193 13.56 3.19 -4.95
CA TYR A 193 13.59 4.10 -6.08
C TYR A 193 14.76 5.06 -5.93
N LYS A 194 15.60 5.20 -6.97
CA LYS A 194 16.83 6.01 -6.96
C LYS A 194 17.67 5.75 -5.69
N GLY A 195 17.90 4.48 -5.36
CA GLY A 195 18.68 4.04 -4.19
C GLY A 195 17.99 4.17 -2.83
N ASN A 196 16.79 4.77 -2.77
CA ASN A 196 16.07 5.04 -1.52
C ASN A 196 14.90 4.09 -1.32
N ASN A 197 14.67 3.60 -0.09
CA ASN A 197 13.51 2.76 0.23
C ASN A 197 12.19 3.50 -0.08
N LEU A 198 11.34 2.97 -0.94
CA LEU A 198 10.04 3.54 -1.26
C LEU A 198 8.93 2.78 -0.53
N ALA A 199 8.99 1.45 -0.50
CA ALA A 199 8.04 0.60 0.20
C ALA A 199 8.71 -0.58 0.90
N GLU A 200 8.07 -1.07 1.96
CA GLU A 200 8.58 -2.15 2.80
C GLU A 200 7.47 -3.18 3.08
N LEU A 201 7.77 -4.44 2.79
CA LEU A 201 6.95 -5.60 3.10
C LEU A 201 7.63 -6.40 4.20
N GLU A 202 6.98 -6.54 5.35
CA GLU A 202 7.58 -7.13 6.54
C GLU A 202 6.57 -7.87 7.41
N MET A 203 7.08 -8.75 8.27
CA MET A 203 6.29 -9.34 9.34
C MET A 203 6.06 -8.35 10.49
N ARG A 204 4.83 -8.32 10.99
CA ARG A 204 4.42 -7.57 12.18
C ARG A 204 4.28 -8.55 13.35
N ASN A 205 5.21 -8.44 14.30
CA ASN A 205 5.34 -9.34 15.45
C ASN A 205 5.66 -8.59 16.75
N ASP A 206 5.30 -7.31 16.86
CA ASP A 206 5.72 -6.46 17.98
C ASP A 206 4.69 -6.29 19.09
N SER A 207 3.50 -6.88 18.94
CA SER A 207 2.47 -6.91 19.99
C SER A 207 1.61 -8.16 19.88
N PRO A 208 0.95 -8.60 20.96
CA PRO A 208 -0.02 -9.70 20.90
C PRO A 208 -1.18 -9.43 19.94
N ILE A 209 -1.62 -8.16 19.84
CA ILE A 209 -2.74 -7.73 18.99
C ILE A 209 -2.37 -7.83 17.50
N HIS A 210 -1.15 -7.40 17.17
CA HIS A 210 -0.63 -7.42 15.80
C HIS A 210 0.55 -8.40 15.71
N TYR A 211 0.23 -9.66 15.91
CA TYR A 211 1.16 -10.78 15.81
C TYR A 211 0.85 -11.62 14.58
N ARG A 212 1.89 -12.11 13.88
CA ARG A 212 1.76 -12.99 12.70
C ARG A 212 0.94 -12.38 11.56
N GLN A 213 1.16 -11.09 11.32
CA GLN A 213 0.55 -10.37 10.21
C GLN A 213 1.64 -9.84 9.26
N ILE A 214 1.40 -9.86 7.96
CA ILE A 214 2.25 -9.20 6.98
C ILE A 214 1.78 -7.75 6.85
N ARG A 215 2.72 -6.82 6.97
CA ARG A 215 2.50 -5.39 6.77
C ARG A 215 3.19 -4.93 5.49
N PHE A 216 2.45 -4.19 4.67
CA PHE A 216 3.04 -3.47 3.54
C PHE A 216 2.88 -1.96 3.72
N ASN A 217 4.01 -1.27 3.88
CA ASN A 217 4.06 0.18 4.05
C ASN A 217 4.70 0.84 2.85
N MET A 218 4.26 2.06 2.55
CA MET A 218 4.81 2.90 1.49
C MET A 218 5.10 4.30 2.04
N LEU A 219 6.28 4.85 1.75
CA LEU A 219 6.66 6.19 2.17
C LEU A 219 6.06 7.22 1.21
N LYS A 220 5.13 8.05 1.70
CA LYS A 220 4.38 8.99 0.85
C LYS A 220 5.30 9.93 0.08
N PRO A 221 6.26 10.65 0.71
CA PRO A 221 7.08 11.61 -0.03
C PRO A 221 7.80 10.96 -1.21
N ARG A 222 8.40 9.79 -0.99
CA ARG A 222 9.15 9.05 -2.03
C ARG A 222 8.25 8.47 -3.11
N MET A 223 7.02 8.09 -2.76
CA MET A 223 6.03 7.68 -3.76
C MET A 223 5.58 8.89 -4.60
N MET A 224 5.36 10.05 -3.99
CA MET A 224 5.04 11.27 -4.73
C MET A 224 6.19 11.69 -5.65
N ASP A 225 7.44 11.60 -5.18
CA ASP A 225 8.62 11.86 -6.02
C ASP A 225 8.64 10.96 -7.26
N LEU A 226 8.36 9.66 -7.09
CA LEU A 226 8.24 8.73 -8.22
C LEU A 226 7.10 9.12 -9.18
N LEU A 227 5.92 9.39 -8.63
CA LEU A 227 4.72 9.68 -9.43
C LEU A 227 4.90 10.97 -10.24
N PHE A 228 5.39 12.04 -9.63
CA PHE A 228 5.62 13.31 -10.32
C PHE A 228 6.77 13.24 -11.32
N ASP A 229 7.81 12.46 -11.06
CA ASP A 229 8.94 12.28 -11.97
C ASP A 229 8.57 11.45 -13.22
N LYS A 230 7.58 10.56 -13.12
CA LYS A 230 7.26 9.59 -14.18
C LYS A 230 5.90 9.73 -14.83
N ILE A 231 4.96 10.42 -14.18
CA ILE A 231 3.61 10.63 -14.70
C ILE A 231 3.40 12.14 -14.78
N PRO A 232 3.39 12.73 -15.98
CA PRO A 232 3.23 14.19 -16.12
C PRO A 232 1.81 14.61 -15.74
N GLN A 233 1.68 15.83 -15.24
CA GLN A 233 0.37 16.47 -15.11
C GLN A 233 -0.19 16.76 -16.50
N THR A 234 -1.41 16.30 -16.76
CA THR A 234 -2.03 16.41 -18.09
C THR A 234 -3.28 17.26 -18.11
N LYS A 235 -3.93 17.47 -16.96
CA LYS A 235 -5.15 18.31 -16.85
C LYS A 235 -5.24 18.92 -15.46
N LYS A 236 -5.69 20.18 -15.39
CA LYS A 236 -6.15 20.83 -14.15
C LYS A 236 -7.68 20.76 -14.15
N PHE A 237 -8.28 19.98 -13.26
CA PHE A 237 -9.74 19.83 -13.21
C PHE A 237 -10.39 21.06 -12.55
N ASN A 238 -9.82 21.51 -11.44
CA ASN A 238 -10.09 22.79 -10.79
C ASN A 238 -8.84 23.27 -10.03
N GLU A 239 -8.94 24.34 -9.23
CA GLU A 239 -7.81 24.90 -8.46
C GLU A 239 -7.21 23.92 -7.43
N SER A 240 -7.98 22.93 -6.99
CA SER A 240 -7.60 21.98 -5.93
C SER A 240 -7.44 20.53 -6.41
N VAL A 241 -7.69 20.24 -7.70
CA VAL A 241 -7.68 18.87 -8.26
C VAL A 241 -6.89 18.83 -9.56
N PHE A 242 -5.74 18.17 -9.53
CA PHE A 242 -4.84 17.98 -10.66
C PHE A 242 -4.85 16.51 -11.13
N VAL A 243 -4.79 16.33 -12.44
CA VAL A 243 -4.95 15.03 -13.10
C VAL A 243 -3.70 14.72 -13.91
N TYR A 244 -3.22 13.48 -13.78
CA TYR A 244 -1.93 13.05 -14.28
C TYR A 244 -2.07 11.89 -15.29
N GLY A 245 -1.15 11.85 -16.25
CA GLY A 245 -1.01 10.74 -17.20
C GLY A 245 -2.30 10.48 -17.99
N ASN A 246 -2.65 9.20 -18.10
CA ASN A 246 -3.84 8.74 -18.83
C ASN A 246 -5.15 8.95 -18.06
N ALA A 247 -5.11 9.38 -16.78
CA ALA A 247 -6.34 9.65 -16.04
C ALA A 247 -7.19 10.75 -16.69
N SER A 248 -6.55 11.74 -17.35
CA SER A 248 -7.23 12.85 -18.04
C SER A 248 -8.14 12.43 -19.20
N LYS A 249 -7.94 11.22 -19.74
CA LYS A 249 -8.79 10.67 -20.82
C LYS A 249 -10.18 10.27 -20.32
N LYS A 250 -10.33 10.04 -19.02
CA LYS A 250 -11.57 9.54 -18.41
C LYS A 250 -12.10 10.49 -17.33
N PHE A 251 -11.23 10.86 -16.39
CA PHE A 251 -11.63 11.62 -15.21
C PHE A 251 -12.15 13.01 -15.56
N GLY A 252 -13.31 13.35 -14.99
CA GLY A 252 -13.98 14.63 -15.17
C GLY A 252 -14.57 14.84 -16.58
N ASN A 253 -14.71 13.77 -17.38
CA ASN A 253 -15.42 13.79 -18.66
C ASN A 253 -16.84 13.22 -18.47
N TRP A 254 -17.50 13.58 -17.38
CA TRP A 254 -18.85 13.13 -17.05
C TRP A 254 -19.85 13.82 -17.97
N LYS A 255 -20.74 13.04 -18.58
CA LYS A 255 -21.87 13.62 -19.31
C LYS A 255 -22.74 14.32 -18.28
N LYS A 256 -22.97 15.63 -18.44
CA LYS A 256 -24.09 16.26 -17.76
C LYS A 256 -25.34 15.65 -18.38
N GLU A 257 -26.11 14.91 -17.60
CA GLU A 257 -27.50 14.65 -17.97
C GLU A 257 -28.15 16.03 -18.19
N GLN A 258 -28.70 16.22 -19.39
CA GLN A 258 -29.46 17.42 -19.76
C GLN A 258 -30.83 17.38 -19.07
#